data_AF-A0A2A2ZHU5-F1
#
_entry.id   AF-A0A2A2ZHU5-F1
#
_cell.length_a   1.000
_cell.length_b   1.000
_cell.length_c   1.000
_cell.angle_alpha   90.00
_cell.angle_beta   90.00
_cell.angle_gamma   90.00
#
_symmetry.space_group_name_H-M   'P 1'
#
loop_
_entity.id
_entity.type
_entity.pdbx_description
1 polymer ?
#
loop_
_entity_poly.entity_id
_entity_poly.type
_entity_poly.pdbx_seq_one_letter_code
_entity_poly.pdbx_strand_id
1 'polypeptide(L)'
;MNRQRPAWPAAPWRRSPGKTAAVAGAALFLAGCGGSTPTATTVISTPPAQTKTVTVTVTPPPPPGPKTSIETNGTFIVNKEIAAGTYRTDGKSGCYWARLRSFDTNDIIDNNVGDGAQVVRILPTDVAFMTRSCGIWRKID
;
A
#
# COMPACT_ATOMS: atom_id res chain seq x y z
N MET A 1 -15.40 25.37 -33.78
CA MET A 1 -16.07 24.43 -32.87
C MET A 1 -15.39 24.46 -31.52
N ASN A 2 -16.19 24.74 -30.49
CA ASN A 2 -15.87 24.78 -29.08
C ASN A 2 -15.62 23.36 -28.52
N ARG A 3 -14.64 23.18 -27.62
CA ARG A 3 -14.71 22.33 -26.42
C ARG A 3 -13.44 22.49 -25.58
N GLN A 4 -13.56 23.36 -24.58
CA GLN A 4 -12.62 23.52 -23.47
C GLN A 4 -12.55 22.24 -22.61
N ARG A 5 -11.38 21.98 -22.03
CA ARG A 5 -11.11 20.88 -21.11
C ARG A 5 -11.67 21.20 -19.71
N PRO A 6 -12.38 20.29 -19.03
CA PRO A 6 -12.80 20.50 -17.66
C PRO A 6 -11.63 20.30 -16.67
N ALA A 7 -11.45 21.28 -15.79
CA ALA A 7 -10.54 21.24 -14.65
C ALA A 7 -11.17 20.47 -13.49
N TRP A 8 -10.42 19.53 -12.92
CA TRP A 8 -10.78 18.82 -11.68
C TRP A 8 -10.37 19.65 -10.47
N PRO A 9 -11.22 19.82 -9.43
CA PRO A 9 -10.82 20.50 -8.21
C PRO A 9 -10.05 19.57 -7.26
N ALA A 10 -8.98 20.12 -6.67
CA ALA A 10 -8.19 19.51 -5.59
C ALA A 10 -8.96 19.49 -4.27
N ALA A 11 -8.94 18.36 -3.57
CA ALA A 11 -9.51 18.21 -2.23
C ALA A 11 -8.45 18.50 -1.14
N PRO A 12 -8.72 19.38 -0.16
CA PRO A 12 -7.82 19.57 0.98
C PRO A 12 -8.11 18.59 2.14
N TRP A 13 -7.03 18.06 2.70
CA TRP A 13 -6.99 17.21 3.90
C TRP A 13 -7.57 17.91 5.13
N ARG A 14 -8.56 17.30 5.79
CA ARG A 14 -9.12 17.78 7.06
C ARG A 14 -8.38 17.13 8.24
N ARG A 15 -7.72 17.94 9.06
CA ARG A 15 -7.22 17.56 10.40
C ARG A 15 -8.31 17.80 11.44
N SER A 16 -8.44 16.89 12.40
CA SER A 16 -9.31 17.03 13.58
C SER A 16 -8.52 17.61 14.76
N PRO A 17 -9.14 18.48 15.57
CA PRO A 17 -8.80 18.58 16.98
C PRO A 17 -10.03 18.33 17.87
N GLY A 18 -9.80 17.72 19.03
CA GLY A 18 -10.83 17.44 20.03
C GLY A 18 -10.87 18.43 21.20
N LYS A 19 -11.85 18.15 22.08
CA LYS A 19 -11.99 18.45 23.52
C LYS A 19 -13.17 19.35 23.95
N THR A 20 -13.90 18.77 24.92
CA THR A 20 -14.52 19.33 26.14
C THR A 20 -15.83 20.15 26.09
N ALA A 21 -16.89 19.47 26.55
CA ALA A 21 -17.64 19.66 27.81
C ALA A 21 -18.53 20.91 28.08
N ALA A 22 -19.68 20.55 28.68
CA ALA A 22 -20.60 21.31 29.55
C ALA A 22 -21.67 22.20 28.90
N VAL A 23 -22.94 21.81 29.08
CA VAL A 23 -24.10 22.72 29.00
C VAL A 23 -24.89 22.60 30.30
N ALA A 24 -25.04 23.74 30.98
CA ALA A 24 -25.83 23.92 32.18
C ALA A 24 -27.22 24.53 31.83
N GLY A 25 -28.27 24.03 32.50
CA GLY A 25 -29.29 24.86 33.16
C GLY A 25 -30.37 25.62 32.35
N ALA A 26 -31.57 25.02 32.33
CA ALA A 26 -32.89 25.55 32.74
C ALA A 26 -33.58 26.78 32.08
N ALA A 27 -34.85 26.55 31.62
CA ALA A 27 -36.12 27.27 31.91
C ALA A 27 -37.09 27.15 30.71
N LEU A 28 -38.16 26.34 30.76
CA LEU A 28 -39.55 26.59 31.23
C LEU A 28 -40.34 27.66 30.45
N PHE A 29 -41.49 27.24 29.88
CA PHE A 29 -42.80 27.90 29.60
C PHE A 29 -43.42 27.21 28.34
N LEU A 30 -44.71 26.98 28.11
CA LEU A 30 -46.00 27.00 28.83
C LEU A 30 -47.02 26.23 27.94
N ALA A 31 -47.99 25.57 28.58
CA ALA A 31 -49.37 25.27 28.15
C ALA A 31 -49.74 24.89 26.69
N GLY A 32 -50.51 23.80 26.52
CA GLY A 32 -51.42 23.64 25.38
C GLY A 32 -51.86 22.21 25.05
N CYS A 33 -53.10 21.85 25.37
CA CYS A 33 -53.73 20.56 25.09
C CYS A 33 -54.08 20.36 23.60
N GLY A 34 -53.92 19.13 23.09
CA GLY A 34 -54.44 18.73 21.79
C GLY A 34 -54.35 17.21 21.60
N GLY A 35 -55.47 16.52 21.73
CA GLY A 35 -55.56 15.07 21.66
C GLY A 35 -55.26 14.53 20.27
N SER A 36 -54.60 13.37 20.23
CA SER A 36 -54.59 12.47 19.09
C SER A 36 -54.40 11.06 19.63
N THR A 37 -55.39 10.21 19.42
CA THR A 37 -55.32 8.76 19.63
C THR A 37 -54.50 8.13 18.50
N PRO A 38 -53.42 7.41 18.79
CA PRO A 38 -52.93 6.39 17.88
C PRO A 38 -53.30 4.99 18.37
N THR A 39 -53.99 4.27 17.50
CA THR A 39 -54.22 2.82 17.50
C THR A 39 -52.95 2.05 17.85
N ALA A 40 -52.99 1.19 18.86
CA ALA A 40 -51.85 0.36 19.26
C ALA A 40 -51.69 -0.86 18.33
N THR A 41 -50.71 -0.81 17.43
CA THR A 41 -50.26 -1.98 16.66
C THR A 41 -49.26 -2.78 17.50
N THR A 42 -49.59 -4.03 17.83
CA THR A 42 -48.69 -4.95 18.54
C THR A 42 -47.70 -5.56 17.54
N VAL A 43 -46.43 -5.18 17.63
CA VAL A 43 -45.32 -5.83 16.90
C VAL A 43 -44.63 -6.84 17.82
N ILE A 44 -44.68 -8.12 17.45
CA ILE A 44 -43.95 -9.19 18.11
C ILE A 44 -42.56 -9.27 17.47
N SER A 45 -41.52 -8.90 18.22
CA SER A 45 -40.11 -8.92 17.78
C SER A 45 -39.44 -10.21 18.25
N THR A 46 -39.02 -11.06 17.31
CA THR A 46 -38.21 -12.25 17.57
C THR A 46 -36.75 -11.85 17.81
N PRO A 47 -36.12 -12.21 18.95
CA PRO A 47 -34.72 -11.90 19.18
C PRO A 47 -33.79 -12.61 18.17
N PRO A 48 -32.76 -11.96 17.63
CA PRO A 48 -31.78 -12.62 16.77
C PRO A 48 -30.95 -13.63 17.58
N ALA A 49 -30.77 -14.83 17.04
CA ALA A 49 -29.89 -15.85 17.59
C ALA A 49 -28.44 -15.34 17.66
N GLN A 50 -27.84 -15.37 18.84
CA GLN A 50 -26.46 -14.90 19.04
C GLN A 50 -25.46 -16.02 18.73
N THR A 51 -24.71 -15.87 17.64
CA THR A 51 -23.58 -16.74 17.31
C THR A 51 -22.33 -16.27 18.06
N LYS A 52 -21.73 -17.13 18.88
CA LYS A 52 -20.44 -16.86 19.53
C LYS A 52 -19.30 -17.14 18.55
N THR A 53 -18.60 -16.08 18.11
CA THR A 53 -17.38 -16.20 17.32
C THR A 53 -16.18 -16.34 18.26
N VAL A 54 -15.43 -17.43 18.15
CA VAL A 54 -14.15 -17.62 18.84
C VAL A 54 -13.04 -17.11 17.92
N THR A 55 -12.39 -16.02 18.29
CA THR A 55 -11.22 -15.50 17.58
C THR A 55 -9.97 -16.19 18.11
N VAL A 56 -9.40 -17.10 17.31
CA VAL A 56 -8.08 -17.68 17.59
C VAL A 56 -7.02 -16.74 17.00
N THR A 57 -6.19 -16.14 17.87
CA THR A 57 -5.04 -15.33 17.44
C THR A 57 -3.91 -16.26 17.04
N VAL A 58 -3.75 -16.52 15.74
CA VAL A 58 -2.54 -17.15 15.18
C VAL A 58 -1.51 -16.06 14.87
N THR A 59 -0.31 -16.18 15.42
CA THR A 59 0.81 -15.29 15.08
C THR A 59 1.22 -15.55 13.63
N PRO A 60 1.25 -14.52 12.75
CA PRO A 60 1.69 -14.71 11.38
C PRO A 60 3.15 -15.17 11.33
N PRO A 61 3.53 -16.04 10.39
CA PRO A 61 4.91 -16.45 10.22
C PRO A 61 5.79 -15.21 9.94
N PRO A 62 7.08 -15.25 10.33
CA PRO A 62 8.01 -14.18 10.01
C PRO A 62 8.00 -13.85 8.51
N PRO A 63 8.16 -12.58 8.11
CA PRO A 63 8.28 -12.22 6.71
C PRO A 63 9.39 -13.02 6.03
N PRO A 64 9.21 -13.48 4.78
CA PRO A 64 10.28 -14.10 4.01
C PRO A 64 11.48 -13.16 3.89
N GLY A 65 12.70 -13.72 3.98
CA GLY A 65 13.93 -12.96 3.77
C GLY A 65 14.13 -12.49 2.33
N PRO A 66 15.21 -11.73 2.05
CA PRO A 66 15.50 -11.24 0.71
C PRO A 66 15.72 -12.37 -0.29
N LYS A 67 15.20 -12.20 -1.51
CA LYS A 67 15.26 -13.19 -2.58
C LYS A 67 16.64 -13.25 -3.24
N THR A 68 16.97 -14.43 -3.76
CA THR A 68 18.17 -14.68 -4.58
C THR A 68 17.85 -14.84 -6.06
N SER A 69 16.59 -14.66 -6.46
CA SER A 69 16.16 -14.57 -7.86
C SER A 69 15.36 -13.31 -8.14
N ILE A 70 15.51 -12.80 -9.37
CA ILE A 70 14.77 -11.65 -9.88
C ILE A 70 14.14 -12.07 -11.20
N GLU A 71 12.84 -12.33 -11.17
CA GLU A 71 12.13 -12.99 -12.28
C GLU A 71 11.34 -12.00 -13.15
N THR A 72 11.18 -10.77 -12.67
CA THR A 72 10.40 -9.73 -13.33
C THR A 72 11.23 -8.47 -13.56
N ASN A 73 10.79 -7.65 -14.50
CA ASN A 73 11.27 -6.27 -14.61
C ASN A 73 10.82 -5.48 -13.38
N GLY A 74 11.59 -4.45 -13.02
CA GLY A 74 11.25 -3.58 -11.90
C GLY A 74 12.47 -3.01 -11.21
N THR A 75 12.22 -2.38 -10.08
CA THR A 75 13.23 -1.86 -9.16
C THR A 75 13.06 -2.58 -7.83
N PHE A 76 14.14 -3.17 -7.33
CA PHE A 76 14.13 -4.05 -6.16
C PHE A 76 14.97 -3.44 -5.04
N ILE A 77 14.44 -3.43 -3.82
CA ILE A 77 15.15 -2.92 -2.64
C ILE A 77 16.21 -3.94 -2.21
N VAL A 78 17.47 -3.51 -2.21
CA VAL A 78 18.59 -4.37 -1.79
C VAL A 78 18.54 -4.58 -0.27
N ASN A 79 18.87 -5.80 0.17
CA ASN A 79 18.78 -6.28 1.56
C ASN A 79 17.36 -6.38 2.15
N LYS A 80 16.32 -6.06 1.38
CA LYS A 80 14.91 -6.28 1.80
C LYS A 80 14.17 -7.21 0.85
N GLU A 81 14.21 -6.91 -0.44
CA GLU A 81 13.52 -7.71 -1.46
C GLU A 81 14.47 -8.67 -2.16
N ILE A 82 15.72 -8.23 -2.38
CA ILE A 82 16.78 -9.06 -2.96
C ILE A 82 18.04 -8.99 -2.10
N ALA A 83 18.77 -10.10 -2.01
CA ALA A 83 20.05 -10.13 -1.31
C ALA A 83 21.12 -9.37 -2.10
N ALA A 84 22.09 -8.76 -1.40
CA ALA A 84 23.32 -8.31 -2.06
C ALA A 84 24.17 -9.51 -2.49
N GLY A 85 24.92 -9.37 -3.58
CA GLY A 85 25.82 -10.41 -4.11
C GLY A 85 25.99 -10.33 -5.63
N THR A 86 26.62 -11.36 -6.19
CA THR A 86 26.82 -11.49 -7.64
C THR A 86 25.62 -12.17 -8.27
N TYR A 87 25.05 -11.55 -9.30
CA TYR A 87 23.94 -12.07 -10.07
C TYR A 87 24.36 -12.33 -11.51
N ARG A 88 23.82 -13.40 -12.10
CA ARG A 88 23.94 -13.73 -13.51
C ARG A 88 22.56 -13.86 -14.14
N THR A 89 22.45 -13.42 -15.38
CA THR A 89 21.32 -13.72 -16.27
C THR A 89 21.84 -14.27 -17.60
N ASP A 90 21.05 -15.14 -18.25
CA ASP A 90 21.27 -15.51 -19.65
C ASP A 90 20.92 -14.35 -20.61
N GLY A 91 20.19 -13.35 -20.10
CA GLY A 91 19.86 -12.12 -20.81
C GLY A 91 18.78 -12.29 -21.87
N LYS A 92 18.40 -11.15 -22.46
CA LYS A 92 17.60 -11.06 -23.68
C LYS A 92 18.17 -9.89 -24.50
N SER A 93 17.55 -9.60 -25.65
CA SER A 93 17.91 -8.38 -26.37
C SER A 93 17.45 -7.13 -25.61
N GLY A 94 18.31 -6.11 -25.56
CA GLY A 94 18.06 -4.84 -24.87
C GLY A 94 17.97 -5.00 -23.36
N CYS A 95 18.70 -5.95 -22.77
CA CYS A 95 18.80 -6.08 -21.32
C CYS A 95 19.48 -4.84 -20.75
N TYR A 96 18.71 -4.11 -19.94
CA TYR A 96 19.18 -2.96 -19.21
C TYR A 96 19.08 -3.22 -17.71
N TRP A 97 20.14 -2.90 -16.97
CA TRP A 97 20.11 -2.88 -15.52
C TRP A 97 20.85 -1.67 -14.97
N ALA A 98 20.50 -1.28 -13.75
CA ALA A 98 21.19 -0.24 -13.00
C ALA A 98 21.23 -0.57 -11.50
N ARG A 99 22.36 -0.31 -10.88
CA ARG A 99 22.53 -0.21 -9.43
C ARG A 99 22.31 1.25 -9.03
N LEU A 100 21.51 1.52 -8.01
CA LEU A 100 21.05 2.87 -7.65
C LEU A 100 21.46 3.26 -6.22
N ARG A 101 21.84 4.53 -6.02
CA ARG A 101 22.14 5.10 -4.69
C ARG A 101 20.88 5.52 -3.93
N SER A 102 19.76 5.69 -4.63
CA SER A 102 18.47 6.02 -4.05
C SER A 102 17.33 5.40 -4.87
N PHE A 103 16.08 5.80 -4.59
CA PHE A 103 14.91 5.41 -5.40
C PHE A 103 14.71 6.29 -6.64
N ASP A 104 15.53 7.32 -6.84
CA ASP A 104 15.59 8.04 -8.10
C ASP A 104 16.32 7.18 -9.14
N THR A 105 15.65 6.90 -10.26
CA THR A 105 16.22 6.09 -11.35
C THR A 105 17.40 6.75 -12.05
N ASN A 106 17.63 8.05 -11.83
CA ASN A 106 18.78 8.79 -12.37
C ASN A 106 19.99 8.78 -11.43
N ASP A 107 19.81 8.34 -10.18
CA ASP A 107 20.87 8.28 -9.17
C ASP A 107 21.65 6.96 -9.29
N ILE A 108 22.34 6.83 -10.42
CA ILE A 108 22.98 5.59 -10.87
C ILE A 108 24.38 5.44 -10.26
N ILE A 109 24.64 4.27 -9.68
CA ILE A 109 25.98 3.82 -9.27
C ILE A 109 26.71 3.22 -10.47
N ASP A 110 26.02 2.34 -11.18
CA ASP A 110 26.53 1.59 -12.32
C ASP A 110 25.34 1.08 -13.15
N ASN A 111 25.50 1.00 -14.46
CA ASN A 111 24.48 0.52 -15.36
C ASN A 111 25.08 -0.08 -16.63
N ASN A 112 24.32 -0.94 -17.27
CA ASN A 112 24.68 -1.45 -18.59
C ASN A 112 23.44 -1.67 -19.45
N VAL A 113 23.63 -1.60 -20.76
CA VAL A 113 22.66 -2.05 -21.76
C VAL A 113 23.38 -2.98 -22.74
N GLY A 114 22.79 -4.14 -23.00
CA GLY A 114 23.38 -5.09 -23.94
C GLY A 114 22.49 -6.28 -24.21
N ASP A 115 22.89 -7.09 -25.17
CA ASP A 115 22.21 -8.33 -25.53
C ASP A 115 22.90 -9.53 -24.87
N GLY A 116 22.12 -10.58 -24.61
CA GLY A 116 22.66 -11.85 -24.11
C GLY A 116 23.12 -11.78 -22.66
N ALA A 117 23.93 -12.77 -22.27
CA ALA A 117 24.25 -13.02 -20.86
C ALA A 117 24.98 -11.83 -20.21
N GLN A 118 24.58 -11.51 -18.97
CA GLN A 118 25.18 -10.44 -18.19
C GLN A 118 25.45 -10.89 -16.75
N VAL A 119 26.44 -10.25 -16.12
CA VAL A 119 26.82 -10.48 -14.72
C VAL A 119 26.97 -9.14 -14.04
N VAL A 120 26.43 -9.02 -12.83
CA VAL A 120 26.51 -7.79 -12.02
C VAL A 120 26.77 -8.14 -10.56
N ARG A 121 27.61 -7.35 -9.89
CA ARG A 121 27.77 -7.40 -8.43
C ARG A 121 26.91 -6.31 -7.80
N ILE A 122 25.86 -6.70 -7.09
CA ILE A 122 25.03 -5.82 -6.27
C ILE A 122 25.67 -5.73 -4.89
N LEU A 123 26.03 -4.54 -4.44
CA LEU A 123 26.70 -4.34 -3.15
C LEU A 123 25.66 -4.14 -2.03
N PRO A 124 26.00 -4.48 -0.78
CA PRO A 124 25.12 -4.23 0.37
C PRO A 124 24.78 -2.74 0.57
N THR A 125 25.60 -1.83 0.02
CA THR A 125 25.41 -0.37 0.09
C THR A 125 24.51 0.18 -1.01
N ASP A 126 24.16 -0.62 -2.01
CA ASP A 126 23.21 -0.20 -3.03
C ASP A 126 21.83 -0.07 -2.40
N VAL A 127 21.06 0.96 -2.77
CA VAL A 127 19.69 1.12 -2.27
C VAL A 127 18.72 0.28 -3.07
N ALA A 128 18.88 0.28 -4.39
CA ALA A 128 18.01 -0.46 -5.28
C ALA A 128 18.75 -1.01 -6.50
N PHE A 129 18.19 -2.08 -7.06
CA PHE A 129 18.60 -2.64 -8.35
C PHE A 129 17.41 -2.57 -9.32
N MET A 130 17.59 -1.88 -10.44
CA MET A 130 16.61 -1.81 -11.52
C MET A 130 17.01 -2.75 -12.64
N THR A 131 16.04 -3.48 -13.20
CA THR A 131 16.26 -4.36 -14.36
C THR A 131 15.07 -4.30 -15.33
N ARG A 132 15.39 -4.31 -16.62
CA ARG A 132 14.42 -4.28 -17.73
C ARG A 132 14.92 -5.17 -18.86
N SER A 133 14.05 -6.05 -19.34
CA SER A 133 14.32 -6.94 -20.49
C SER A 133 15.56 -7.83 -20.31
N CYS A 134 15.91 -8.17 -19.07
CA CYS A 134 17.08 -9.02 -18.80
C CYS A 134 16.76 -10.50 -18.60
N GLY A 135 15.48 -10.89 -18.55
CA GLY A 135 15.11 -12.24 -18.13
C GLY A 135 15.33 -12.44 -16.62
N ILE A 136 15.68 -13.66 -16.23
CA ILE A 136 15.80 -14.03 -14.82
C ILE A 136 17.23 -13.83 -14.36
N TRP A 137 17.42 -13.01 -13.34
CA TRP A 137 18.69 -12.98 -12.61
C TRP A 137 18.69 -14.02 -11.49
N ARG A 138 19.82 -14.73 -11.33
CA ARG A 138 20.08 -15.66 -10.22
C ARG A 138 21.36 -15.25 -9.52
N LYS A 139 21.34 -15.19 -8.18
CA LYS A 139 22.53 -15.02 -7.36
C LYS A 139 23.43 -16.25 -7.50
N ILE A 140 24.75 -16.04 -7.66
CA ILE A 140 25.75 -17.10 -7.92
C ILE A 140 26.85 -17.18 -6.86
N ASP A 141 26.77 -16.36 -5.80
CA ASP A 141 27.60 -16.40 -4.60
C ASP A 141 26.75 -16.36 -3.33
#